data_AF-A0A9E7SNV3-F1
#
_entry.id   AF-A0A9E7SNV3-F1
#
_cell.length_a   1.000
_cell.length_b   1.000
_cell.length_c   1.000
_cell.angle_alpha   90.00
_cell.angle_beta   90.00
_cell.angle_gamma   90.00
#
_symmetry.space_group_name_H-M   'P 1'
#
loop_
_entity.id
_entity.type
_entity.pdbx_description
1 polymer ?
#
loop_
_entity_poly.entity_id
_entity_poly.type
_entity_poly.pdbx_seq_one_letter_code
_entity_poly.pdbx_strand_id
1 'polypeptide(L)'
;MGSKRTALPFVLAIIFIVGSVLVPPKSYSGPGDVHVPSNEKFERILRSFNVTEPEECTPEALMIVECKVNGGEELNGTLAFFEDYPHGPIALYEGEGGSFSVIVEDRDAFGDSLPQMCSMVESKNTSVHGEEQANILKTLSAYKELEGVLKDPAEKGFIHNKTLELERLLADEHNEKPCNFTLATVRVEYPKPGSNVPFMVLFWSSLGVLGCVGVVSEKKKDRKLVFGVLVVLSILFVGTYLHDSWVQRNSAEGISMIEKLNGSVTLQDSANFGILYVTVDSPKKAKALVDVLMEFNVSVRVQRDDSLLKLEGTLPLEKLDAFREASTKVGSFYFHNQSRFYVEFLERYRRENDIIRTHLTELSPESRETLEEVLEENEDSIENLNEAMNKRARLIIFISTSSPSTPEAYHDLSAKLAFIGVFFALGGLVKCLVDDERNR
;
A
#
# COMPACT_ATOMS: atom_id res chain seq x y z
N MET A 1 5.39 -62.72 19.16
CA MET A 1 5.35 -61.33 19.67
C MET A 1 6.07 -60.29 18.76
N GLY A 2 6.56 -60.66 17.56
CA GLY A 2 7.31 -59.74 16.67
C GLY A 2 6.49 -58.90 15.66
N SER A 3 5.26 -59.31 15.35
CA SER A 3 4.40 -58.76 14.28
C SER A 3 4.00 -57.28 14.48
N LYS A 4 3.60 -56.88 15.69
CA LYS A 4 3.13 -55.51 15.96
C LYS A 4 4.24 -54.44 15.90
N ARG A 5 5.51 -54.83 16.03
CA ARG A 5 6.65 -53.89 16.07
C ARG A 5 7.07 -53.39 14.69
N THR A 6 6.80 -54.15 13.62
CA THR A 6 7.23 -53.81 12.25
C THR A 6 6.20 -52.98 11.48
N ALA A 7 4.90 -53.06 11.84
CA ALA A 7 3.83 -52.28 11.20
C ALA A 7 3.67 -50.87 11.79
N LEU A 8 3.97 -50.69 13.08
CA LEU A 8 3.85 -49.41 13.80
C LEU A 8 4.51 -48.21 13.09
N PRO A 9 5.75 -48.28 12.56
CA PRO A 9 6.37 -47.13 11.90
C PRO A 9 5.63 -46.73 10.61
N PHE A 10 4.99 -47.66 9.90
CA PHE A 10 4.18 -47.31 8.73
C PHE A 10 2.87 -46.62 9.12
N VAL A 11 2.24 -47.05 10.22
CA VAL A 11 1.04 -46.40 10.77
C VAL A 11 1.35 -44.97 11.22
N LEU A 12 2.46 -44.78 11.95
CA LEU A 12 2.90 -43.46 12.38
C LEU A 12 3.24 -42.55 11.19
N ALA A 13 3.89 -43.09 10.14
CA ALA A 13 4.16 -42.34 8.93
C ALA A 13 2.86 -41.84 8.27
N ILE A 14 1.83 -42.70 8.15
CA ILE A 14 0.53 -42.30 7.62
C ILE A 14 -0.11 -41.22 8.48
N ILE A 15 -0.07 -41.34 9.82
CA ILE A 15 -0.62 -40.33 10.73
C ILE A 15 0.06 -38.97 10.51
N PHE A 16 1.39 -38.92 10.41
CA PHE A 16 2.10 -37.66 10.17
C PHE A 16 1.79 -37.06 8.81
N ILE A 17 1.68 -37.89 7.77
CA ILE A 17 1.35 -37.44 6.41
C ILE A 17 -0.09 -36.90 6.33
N VAL A 18 -1.05 -37.59 6.95
CA VAL A 18 -2.44 -37.12 6.98
C VAL A 18 -2.56 -35.85 7.84
N GLY A 19 -1.89 -35.83 8.99
CA GLY A 19 -1.83 -34.67 9.87
C GLY A 19 -1.32 -33.41 9.17
N SER A 20 -0.28 -33.52 8.34
CA SER A 20 0.28 -32.36 7.62
C SER A 20 -0.64 -31.76 6.56
N VAL A 21 -1.68 -32.48 6.10
CA VAL A 21 -2.68 -32.01 5.14
C VAL A 21 -3.93 -31.46 5.85
N LEU A 22 -4.27 -32.02 7.01
CA LEU A 22 -5.42 -31.57 7.80
C LEU A 22 -5.19 -30.25 8.52
N VAL A 23 -3.93 -29.82 8.69
CA VAL A 23 -3.60 -28.49 9.21
C VAL A 23 -4.08 -27.43 8.18
N PRO A 24 -5.01 -26.52 8.54
CA PRO A 24 -5.42 -25.46 7.64
C PRO A 24 -4.26 -24.47 7.43
N PRO A 25 -4.13 -23.81 6.26
CA PRO A 25 -3.00 -22.93 5.94
C PRO A 25 -2.88 -21.73 6.90
N LYS A 26 -4.01 -21.08 7.23
CA LYS A 26 -4.07 -19.91 8.10
C LYS A 26 -4.64 -20.26 9.48
N SER A 27 -4.17 -19.56 10.53
CA SER A 27 -4.60 -19.75 11.92
C SER A 27 -5.88 -18.98 12.26
N TYR A 28 -6.16 -17.91 11.52
CA TYR A 28 -7.35 -17.09 11.63
C TYR A 28 -7.87 -16.84 10.22
N SER A 29 -9.13 -17.19 9.99
CA SER A 29 -9.80 -16.93 8.71
C SER A 29 -10.54 -15.61 8.71
N GLY A 30 -10.58 -14.82 9.79
CA GLY A 30 -11.45 -13.64 9.81
C GLY A 30 -12.93 -14.00 9.83
N PRO A 31 -13.81 -13.03 10.10
CA PRO A 31 -15.19 -13.10 9.63
C PRO A 31 -15.15 -13.10 8.09
N GLY A 32 -15.99 -13.91 7.45
CA GLY A 32 -16.06 -13.97 5.99
C GLY A 32 -16.48 -12.63 5.37
N ASP A 33 -16.48 -12.57 4.04
CA ASP A 33 -16.87 -11.36 3.31
C ASP A 33 -18.27 -10.86 3.73
N VAL A 34 -18.36 -9.58 4.07
CA VAL A 34 -19.62 -8.92 4.42
C VAL A 34 -19.91 -7.80 3.44
N HIS A 35 -21.12 -7.83 2.91
CA HIS A 35 -21.64 -6.80 2.01
C HIS A 35 -22.99 -6.33 2.55
N VAL A 36 -23.02 -5.09 3.04
CA VAL A 36 -24.27 -4.42 3.45
C VAL A 36 -24.54 -3.30 2.44
N PRO A 37 -25.70 -3.29 1.77
CA PRO A 37 -26.03 -2.21 0.84
C PRO A 37 -26.16 -0.88 1.59
N SER A 38 -26.03 0.24 0.87
CA SER A 38 -26.34 1.55 1.46
C SER A 38 -27.79 1.58 1.95
N ASN A 39 -28.02 2.27 3.06
CA ASN A 39 -29.38 2.42 3.59
C ASN A 39 -30.12 3.62 2.97
N GLU A 40 -31.45 3.54 2.99
CA GLU A 40 -32.29 4.57 2.35
C GLU A 40 -32.11 5.96 2.97
N LYS A 41 -31.75 6.03 4.25
CA LYS A 41 -31.53 7.30 4.95
C LYS A 41 -30.32 8.04 4.35
N PHE A 42 -29.24 7.32 4.04
CA PHE A 42 -28.05 7.88 3.40
C PHE A 42 -28.38 8.45 2.02
N GLU A 43 -29.03 7.66 1.16
CA GLU A 43 -29.46 8.11 -0.17
C GLU A 43 -30.39 9.33 -0.09
N ARG A 44 -31.29 9.37 0.90
CA ARG A 44 -32.22 10.48 1.09
C ARG A 44 -31.50 11.77 1.49
N ILE A 45 -30.49 11.68 2.36
CA ILE A 45 -29.68 12.84 2.75
C ILE A 45 -28.90 13.34 1.54
N LEU A 46 -28.20 12.47 0.81
CA LEU A 46 -27.47 12.87 -0.39
C LEU A 46 -28.39 13.52 -1.45
N ARG A 47 -29.56 12.92 -1.71
CA ARG A 47 -30.58 13.52 -2.59
C ARG A 47 -31.07 14.88 -2.11
N SER A 48 -31.15 15.12 -0.80
CA SER A 48 -31.54 16.43 -0.25
C SER A 48 -30.54 17.54 -0.59
N PHE A 49 -29.28 17.18 -0.83
CA PHE A 49 -28.23 18.07 -1.33
C PHE A 49 -28.05 18.01 -2.86
N ASN A 50 -28.92 17.28 -3.57
CA ASN A 50 -28.80 17.00 -5.01
C ASN A 50 -27.42 16.41 -5.37
N VAL A 51 -26.97 15.41 -4.61
CA VAL A 51 -25.75 14.62 -4.87
C VAL A 51 -26.04 13.12 -4.81
N THR A 52 -25.22 12.31 -5.46
CA THR A 52 -25.30 10.84 -5.42
C THR A 52 -24.22 10.18 -4.57
N GLU A 53 -23.08 10.85 -4.41
CA GLU A 53 -21.95 10.40 -3.59
C GLU A 53 -21.54 11.50 -2.60
N PRO A 54 -21.04 11.17 -1.38
CA PRO A 54 -20.58 12.16 -0.41
C PRO A 54 -19.45 13.06 -0.93
N GLU A 55 -18.63 12.57 -1.86
CA GLU A 55 -17.50 13.28 -2.45
C GLU A 55 -17.94 14.37 -3.45
N GLU A 56 -19.21 14.38 -3.87
CA GLU A 56 -19.77 15.42 -4.76
C GLU A 56 -20.12 16.72 -4.03
N CYS A 57 -19.91 16.76 -2.71
CA CYS A 57 -20.12 17.95 -1.90
C CYS A 57 -19.10 18.06 -0.78
N THR A 58 -18.92 19.27 -0.24
CA THR A 58 -17.94 19.51 0.82
C THR A 58 -18.63 19.39 2.17
N PRO A 59 -18.39 18.32 2.94
CA PRO A 59 -19.00 18.13 4.25
C PRO A 59 -18.46 19.19 5.21
N GLU A 60 -19.21 19.58 6.23
CA GLU A 60 -18.80 20.55 7.27
C GLU A 60 -17.53 20.12 8.01
N ALA A 61 -17.37 18.82 8.20
CA ALA A 61 -16.20 18.21 8.80
C ALA A 61 -15.95 16.81 8.24
N LEU A 62 -14.69 16.40 8.31
CA LEU A 62 -14.23 15.06 8.02
C LEU A 62 -13.76 14.38 9.30
N MET A 63 -14.05 13.10 9.43
CA MET A 63 -13.69 12.29 10.58
C MET A 63 -13.23 10.90 10.15
N ILE A 64 -12.25 10.34 10.87
CA ILE A 64 -11.80 8.95 10.71
C ILE A 64 -12.08 8.19 12.00
N VAL A 65 -12.80 7.08 11.87
CA VAL A 65 -13.05 6.11 12.94
C VAL A 65 -12.34 4.82 12.60
N GLU A 66 -11.55 4.28 13.53
CA GLU A 66 -10.94 2.96 13.39
C GLU A 66 -11.58 1.98 14.36
N CYS A 67 -12.00 0.82 13.86
CA CYS A 67 -12.63 -0.26 14.59
C CYS A 67 -11.79 -1.54 14.48
N LYS A 68 -11.37 -2.11 15.61
CA LYS A 68 -10.51 -3.31 15.65
C LYS A 68 -11.32 -4.53 16.07
N VAL A 69 -11.59 -5.43 15.12
CA VAL A 69 -12.55 -6.52 15.27
C VAL A 69 -11.86 -7.88 15.22
N ASN A 70 -11.95 -8.66 16.29
CA ASN A 70 -11.24 -9.94 16.45
C ASN A 70 -12.09 -11.18 16.15
N GLY A 71 -13.38 -11.02 15.90
CA GLY A 71 -14.28 -12.14 15.64
C GLY A 71 -15.67 -11.71 15.19
N GLY A 72 -16.50 -12.70 14.83
CA GLY A 72 -17.83 -12.45 14.25
C GLY A 72 -18.82 -11.74 15.18
N GLU A 73 -18.72 -11.94 16.49
CA GLU A 73 -19.60 -11.26 17.46
C GLU A 73 -19.30 -9.76 17.54
N GLU A 74 -18.01 -9.41 17.64
CA GLU A 74 -17.55 -8.01 17.61
C GLU A 74 -17.90 -7.36 16.26
N LEU A 75 -17.77 -8.10 15.16
CA LEU A 75 -18.16 -7.60 13.83
C LEU A 75 -19.66 -7.29 13.78
N ASN A 76 -20.50 -8.24 14.20
CA ASN A 76 -21.94 -8.07 14.18
C ASN A 76 -22.38 -6.90 15.08
N GLY A 77 -21.75 -6.72 16.24
CA GLY A 77 -21.99 -5.56 17.10
C GLY A 77 -21.58 -4.24 16.44
N THR A 78 -20.44 -4.23 15.73
CA THR A 78 -19.95 -3.05 14.98
C THR A 78 -20.92 -2.69 13.85
N LEU A 79 -21.32 -3.68 13.05
CA LEU A 79 -22.22 -3.48 11.92
C LEU A 79 -23.60 -3.03 12.40
N ALA A 80 -24.16 -3.68 13.43
CA ALA A 80 -25.45 -3.29 13.99
C ALA A 80 -25.45 -1.83 14.49
N PHE A 81 -24.35 -1.36 15.09
CA PHE A 81 -24.22 0.03 15.48
C PHE A 81 -24.24 0.98 14.28
N PHE A 82 -23.50 0.67 13.22
CA PHE A 82 -23.42 1.55 12.04
C PHE A 82 -24.63 1.46 11.12
N GLU A 83 -25.37 0.36 11.12
CA GLU A 83 -26.64 0.21 10.39
C GLU A 83 -27.70 1.24 10.83
N ASP A 84 -27.65 1.67 12.10
CA ASP A 84 -28.55 2.71 12.64
C ASP A 84 -28.23 4.13 12.13
N TYR A 85 -27.03 4.34 11.57
CA TYR A 85 -26.63 5.62 10.98
C TYR A 85 -26.84 5.64 9.47
N PRO A 86 -27.04 6.81 8.84
CA PRO A 86 -27.02 6.88 7.38
C PRO A 86 -25.63 6.48 6.86
N HIS A 87 -25.53 5.33 6.19
CA HIS A 87 -24.25 4.78 5.72
C HIS A 87 -24.28 4.44 4.22
N GLY A 88 -23.12 4.59 3.58
CA GLY A 88 -22.84 4.09 2.25
C GLY A 88 -22.76 2.55 2.22
N PRO A 89 -22.47 1.94 1.06
CA PRO A 89 -22.27 0.50 1.00
C PRO A 89 -21.09 0.09 1.89
N ILE A 90 -21.30 -0.96 2.69
CA ILE A 90 -20.26 -1.55 3.54
C ILE A 90 -19.73 -2.78 2.81
N ALA A 91 -18.44 -2.76 2.47
CA ALA A 91 -17.74 -3.89 1.87
C ALA A 91 -16.54 -4.25 2.75
N LEU A 92 -16.62 -5.40 3.41
CA LEU A 92 -15.55 -5.94 4.25
C LEU A 92 -15.08 -7.27 3.67
N TYR A 93 -13.77 -7.42 3.51
CA TYR A 93 -13.14 -8.59 2.94
C TYR A 93 -12.51 -9.47 4.02
N GLU A 94 -12.66 -10.77 3.87
CA GLU A 94 -12.19 -11.78 4.81
C GLU A 94 -10.70 -11.60 5.15
N GLY A 95 -10.41 -11.32 6.42
CA GLY A 95 -9.03 -11.17 6.93
C GLY A 95 -8.31 -9.86 6.54
N GLU A 96 -8.90 -9.00 5.71
CA GLU A 96 -8.37 -7.69 5.31
C GLU A 96 -9.14 -6.52 5.94
N GLY A 97 -10.44 -6.70 6.17
CA GLY A 97 -11.31 -5.65 6.69
C GLY A 97 -11.86 -4.77 5.56
N GLY A 98 -12.04 -3.49 5.83
CA GLY A 98 -12.52 -2.55 4.81
C GLY A 98 -12.85 -1.17 5.38
N SER A 99 -13.32 -0.28 4.50
CA SER A 99 -13.73 1.07 4.90
C SER A 99 -15.03 1.48 4.24
N PHE A 100 -15.82 2.27 4.96
CA PHE A 100 -17.09 2.79 4.47
C PHE A 100 -17.42 4.16 5.09
N SER A 101 -18.36 4.87 4.48
CA SER A 101 -18.74 6.22 4.87
C SER A 101 -20.05 6.25 5.65
N VAL A 102 -20.10 7.08 6.70
CA VAL A 102 -21.27 7.30 7.55
C VAL A 102 -21.50 8.81 7.69
N ILE A 103 -22.75 9.25 7.56
CA ILE A 103 -23.15 10.64 7.78
C ILE A 103 -23.52 10.85 9.24
N VAL A 104 -22.90 11.84 9.87
CA VAL A 104 -23.04 12.16 11.29
C VAL A 104 -23.60 13.58 11.45
N GLU A 105 -24.69 13.70 12.21
CA GLU A 105 -25.34 14.98 12.52
C GLU A 105 -24.71 15.65 13.76
N ASP A 106 -24.35 14.88 14.79
CA ASP A 106 -23.71 15.36 16.01
C ASP A 106 -22.41 14.59 16.25
N ARG A 107 -21.28 15.29 16.12
CA ARG A 107 -19.93 14.71 16.20
C ARG A 107 -19.58 14.22 17.60
N ASP A 108 -19.94 15.00 18.61
CA ASP A 108 -19.53 14.73 19.98
C ASP A 108 -20.35 13.55 20.52
N ALA A 109 -21.67 13.56 20.30
CA ALA A 109 -22.55 12.46 20.68
C ALA A 109 -22.23 11.16 19.92
N PHE A 110 -21.83 11.26 18.65
CA PHE A 110 -21.36 10.11 17.88
C PHE A 110 -20.07 9.52 18.45
N GLY A 111 -19.08 10.37 18.74
CA GLY A 111 -17.82 9.94 19.33
C GLY A 111 -18.00 9.21 20.66
N ASP A 112 -18.87 9.73 21.53
CA ASP A 112 -19.16 9.15 22.84
C ASP A 112 -19.96 7.84 22.79
N SER A 113 -20.68 7.60 21.69
CA SER A 113 -21.52 6.41 21.50
C SER A 113 -20.82 5.29 20.73
N LEU A 114 -19.60 5.52 20.24
CA LEU A 114 -18.85 4.51 19.49
C LEU A 114 -18.70 3.22 20.30
N PRO A 115 -18.80 2.05 19.63
CA PRO A 115 -18.56 0.78 20.29
C PRO A 115 -17.14 0.70 20.87
N GLN A 116 -16.93 -0.12 21.91
CA GLN A 116 -15.65 -0.21 22.62
C GLN A 116 -14.44 -0.57 21.72
N MET A 117 -14.69 -1.30 20.63
CA MET A 117 -13.67 -1.67 19.63
C MET A 117 -13.33 -0.55 18.65
N CYS A 118 -14.07 0.56 18.67
CA CYS A 118 -13.94 1.70 17.77
C CYS A 118 -13.41 2.94 18.49
N SER A 119 -12.63 3.75 17.79
CA SER A 119 -12.15 5.04 18.29
C SER A 119 -12.02 6.07 17.17
N MET A 120 -12.33 7.32 17.49
CA MET A 120 -12.08 8.46 16.60
C MET A 120 -10.58 8.78 16.59
N VAL A 121 -9.98 8.80 15.41
CA VAL A 121 -8.51 8.94 15.25
C VAL A 121 -8.13 10.28 14.63
N GLU A 122 -9.00 10.82 13.78
CA GLU A 122 -8.81 12.13 13.15
C GLU A 122 -10.15 12.85 13.02
N SER A 123 -10.13 14.17 13.20
CA SER A 123 -11.30 15.01 12.99
C SER A 123 -10.88 16.42 12.58
N LYS A 124 -11.37 16.91 11.45
CA LYS A 124 -10.97 18.21 10.88
C LYS A 124 -12.18 18.93 10.29
N ASN A 125 -12.29 20.22 10.58
CA ASN A 125 -13.25 21.11 9.92
C ASN A 125 -12.74 21.45 8.53
N THR A 126 -13.63 21.41 7.54
CA THR A 126 -13.30 21.68 6.12
C THR A 126 -13.46 23.15 5.75
N SER A 127 -14.00 23.99 6.64
CA SER A 127 -14.20 25.41 6.38
C SER A 127 -12.86 26.15 6.23
N VAL A 128 -12.44 26.41 5.00
CA VAL A 128 -11.33 27.31 4.64
C VAL A 128 -11.89 28.46 3.82
N HIS A 129 -12.82 29.27 4.37
CA HIS A 129 -13.42 30.34 3.57
C HIS A 129 -13.42 31.68 4.31
N GLY A 130 -12.55 32.57 3.83
CA GLY A 130 -12.52 33.98 4.19
C GLY A 130 -11.38 34.72 3.50
N GLU A 131 -10.14 34.30 3.78
CA GLU A 131 -8.93 35.02 3.33
C GLU A 131 -8.53 34.67 1.89
N GLU A 132 -8.54 33.39 1.53
CA GLU A 132 -8.18 32.93 0.17
C GLU A 132 -9.18 33.42 -0.88
N GLN A 133 -10.48 33.32 -0.58
CA GLN A 133 -11.54 33.84 -1.44
C GLN A 133 -11.46 35.36 -1.64
N ALA A 134 -11.17 36.12 -0.56
CA ALA A 134 -10.97 37.56 -0.65
C ALA A 134 -9.76 37.89 -1.55
N ASN A 135 -8.69 37.11 -1.46
CA ASN A 135 -7.52 37.26 -2.33
C ASN A 135 -7.85 36.97 -3.80
N ILE A 136 -8.57 35.89 -4.10
CA ILE A 136 -8.99 35.55 -5.47
C ILE A 136 -9.89 36.65 -6.06
N LEU A 137 -10.82 37.21 -5.28
CA LEU A 137 -11.68 38.31 -5.72
C LEU A 137 -10.89 39.60 -6.01
N LYS A 138 -9.93 39.95 -5.13
CA LYS A 138 -9.01 41.09 -5.31
C LYS A 138 -8.23 40.93 -6.62
N THR A 139 -7.60 39.77 -6.80
CA THR A 139 -6.84 39.43 -8.02
C THR A 139 -7.71 39.44 -9.27
N LEU A 140 -8.91 38.87 -9.23
CA LEU A 140 -9.86 38.88 -10.34
C LEU A 140 -10.25 40.31 -10.76
N SER A 141 -10.50 41.19 -9.79
CA SER A 141 -10.81 42.60 -10.08
C SER A 141 -9.65 43.29 -10.81
N ALA A 142 -8.42 43.06 -10.37
CA ALA A 142 -7.22 43.63 -10.99
C ALA A 142 -7.01 43.12 -12.43
N TYR A 143 -7.22 41.84 -12.70
CA TYR A 143 -7.15 41.27 -14.04
C TYR A 143 -8.26 41.79 -14.98
N LYS A 144 -9.47 42.04 -14.48
CA LYS A 144 -10.56 42.65 -15.27
C LYS A 144 -10.24 44.09 -15.66
N GLU A 145 -9.63 44.86 -14.76
CA GLU A 145 -9.17 46.21 -15.08
C GLU A 145 -8.06 46.16 -16.14
N LEU A 146 -7.08 45.26 -15.98
CA LEU A 146 -6.04 45.00 -16.97
C LEU A 146 -6.63 44.63 -18.33
N GLU A 147 -7.60 43.70 -18.39
CA GLU A 147 -8.28 43.33 -19.63
C GLU A 147 -8.95 44.54 -20.33
N GLY A 148 -9.44 45.50 -19.54
CA GLY A 148 -10.10 46.71 -20.02
C GLY A 148 -9.17 47.70 -20.72
N VAL A 149 -7.89 47.74 -20.34
CA VAL A 149 -6.90 48.67 -20.93
C VAL A 149 -6.16 48.08 -22.14
N LEU A 150 -6.14 46.75 -22.28
CA LEU A 150 -5.45 46.06 -23.38
C LEU A 150 -6.06 46.33 -24.76
N LYS A 151 -5.20 46.75 -25.69
CA LYS A 151 -5.55 47.02 -27.09
C LYS A 151 -5.18 45.89 -28.04
N ASP A 152 -4.13 45.13 -27.71
CA ASP A 152 -3.72 43.97 -28.50
C ASP A 152 -4.70 42.79 -28.27
N PRO A 153 -5.32 42.23 -29.32
CA PRO A 153 -6.32 41.17 -29.17
C PRO A 153 -5.74 39.85 -28.64
N ALA A 154 -4.44 39.57 -28.87
CA ALA A 154 -3.81 38.36 -28.39
C ALA A 154 -3.41 38.46 -26.91
N GLU A 155 -2.95 39.62 -26.45
CA GLU A 155 -2.75 39.91 -25.02
C GLU A 155 -4.09 39.91 -24.28
N LYS A 156 -5.10 40.59 -24.83
CA LYS A 156 -6.44 40.62 -24.25
C LYS A 156 -7.04 39.23 -24.12
N GLY A 157 -6.95 38.41 -25.17
CA GLY A 157 -7.41 37.02 -25.12
C GLY A 157 -6.67 36.16 -24.10
N PHE A 158 -5.37 36.40 -23.88
CA PHE A 158 -4.58 35.71 -22.86
C PHE A 158 -5.06 36.07 -21.43
N ILE A 159 -5.22 37.35 -21.13
CA ILE A 159 -5.69 37.83 -19.82
C ILE A 159 -7.16 37.47 -19.58
N HIS A 160 -8.00 37.50 -20.62
CA HIS A 160 -9.38 37.04 -20.53
C HIS A 160 -9.45 35.56 -20.10
N ASN A 161 -8.60 34.69 -20.66
CA ASN A 161 -8.53 33.29 -20.24
C ASN A 161 -8.12 33.12 -18.77
N LYS A 162 -7.21 33.96 -18.26
CA LYS A 162 -6.82 33.97 -16.84
C LYS A 162 -7.97 34.44 -15.95
N THR A 163 -8.73 35.44 -16.40
CA THR A 163 -9.94 35.94 -15.73
C THR A 163 -10.99 34.83 -15.63
N LEU A 164 -11.23 34.09 -16.73
CA LEU A 164 -12.12 32.92 -16.72
C LEU A 164 -11.62 31.80 -15.79
N GLU A 165 -10.32 31.59 -15.66
CA GLU A 165 -9.73 30.62 -14.74
C GLU A 165 -10.00 31.00 -13.28
N LEU A 166 -9.82 32.28 -12.91
CA LEU A 166 -10.15 32.79 -11.58
C LEU A 166 -11.65 32.79 -11.30
N GLU A 167 -12.49 33.14 -12.28
CA GLU A 167 -13.95 33.03 -12.17
C GLU A 167 -14.39 31.57 -12.00
N ARG A 168 -13.72 30.62 -12.67
CA ARG A 168 -13.95 29.19 -12.45
C ARG A 168 -13.52 28.75 -11.07
N LEU A 169 -12.39 29.21 -10.54
CA LEU A 169 -11.99 28.88 -9.17
C LEU A 169 -13.02 29.37 -8.16
N LEU A 170 -13.52 30.61 -8.32
CA LEU A 170 -14.62 31.13 -7.48
C LEU A 170 -15.94 30.39 -7.70
N ALA A 171 -16.21 29.95 -8.93
CA ALA A 171 -17.41 29.20 -9.28
C ALA A 171 -17.34 27.74 -8.81
N ASP A 172 -16.17 27.11 -8.81
CA ASP A 172 -15.92 25.74 -8.37
C ASP A 172 -15.93 25.68 -6.83
N GLU A 173 -15.39 26.70 -6.16
CA GLU A 173 -15.56 26.94 -4.72
C GLU A 173 -17.03 27.28 -4.36
N HIS A 174 -17.83 27.74 -5.33
CA HIS A 174 -19.29 27.87 -5.22
C HIS A 174 -20.08 26.63 -5.71
N ASN A 175 -19.45 25.69 -6.42
CA ASN A 175 -20.07 24.49 -6.98
C ASN A 175 -19.84 23.26 -6.12
N GLU A 176 -18.82 23.25 -5.26
CA GLU A 176 -18.80 22.38 -4.09
C GLU A 176 -19.93 22.84 -3.17
N LYS A 177 -21.12 22.28 -3.40
CA LYS A 177 -22.28 22.55 -2.53
C LYS A 177 -21.83 22.22 -1.11
N PRO A 178 -21.84 23.17 -0.16
CA PRO A 178 -21.57 22.82 1.21
C PRO A 178 -22.67 21.86 1.69
N CYS A 179 -22.24 20.71 2.16
CA CYS A 179 -23.09 19.72 2.78
C CYS A 179 -23.04 19.96 4.29
N ASN A 180 -24.18 20.33 4.88
CA ASN A 180 -24.29 20.61 6.32
C ASN A 180 -24.37 19.29 7.12
N PHE A 181 -23.39 18.42 6.91
CA PHE A 181 -23.21 17.19 7.65
C PHE A 181 -21.73 16.89 7.85
N THR A 182 -21.41 16.09 8.87
CA THR A 182 -20.08 15.52 9.05
C THR A 182 -19.99 14.18 8.33
N LEU A 183 -18.92 13.96 7.58
CA LEU A 183 -18.63 12.67 6.96
C LEU A 183 -17.61 11.91 7.79
N ALA A 184 -18.01 10.73 8.26
CA ALA A 184 -17.16 9.82 9.01
C ALA A 184 -16.75 8.64 8.12
N THR A 185 -15.44 8.49 7.89
CA THR A 185 -14.88 7.29 7.27
C THR A 185 -14.57 6.27 8.36
N VAL A 186 -15.31 5.17 8.38
CA VAL A 186 -15.11 4.06 9.31
C VAL A 186 -14.19 3.03 8.66
N ARG A 187 -13.09 2.69 9.32
CA ARG A 187 -12.15 1.64 8.93
C ARG A 187 -12.29 0.47 9.90
N VAL A 188 -12.63 -0.70 9.38
CA VAL A 188 -12.69 -1.94 10.16
C VAL A 188 -11.44 -2.74 9.85
N GLU A 189 -10.66 -3.02 10.90
CA GLU A 189 -9.41 -3.80 10.82
C GLU A 189 -9.59 -5.16 11.51
N TYR A 190 -9.12 -6.22 10.85
CA TYR A 190 -9.05 -7.56 11.42
C TYR A 190 -7.63 -7.93 11.87
N PRO A 191 -7.46 -8.87 12.82
CA PRO A 191 -6.18 -9.47 13.10
C PRO A 191 -5.55 -10.04 11.84
N LYS A 192 -4.27 -9.72 11.60
CA LYS A 192 -3.53 -10.29 10.46
C LYS A 192 -3.53 -11.82 10.56
N PRO A 193 -3.88 -12.54 9.48
CA PRO A 193 -3.95 -14.00 9.51
C PRO A 193 -2.58 -14.61 9.83
N GLY A 194 -2.49 -15.38 10.91
CA GLY A 194 -1.28 -16.13 11.24
C GLY A 194 -1.10 -17.35 10.33
N SER A 195 0.14 -17.84 10.21
CA SER A 195 0.47 -19.01 9.39
C SER A 195 0.59 -20.28 10.24
N ASN A 196 -0.09 -21.35 9.85
CA ASN A 196 0.04 -22.67 10.47
C ASN A 196 1.11 -23.55 9.82
N VAL A 197 1.87 -23.03 8.85
CA VAL A 197 2.98 -23.73 8.21
C VAL A 197 3.98 -24.33 9.22
N PRO A 198 4.31 -23.68 10.36
CA PRO A 198 5.17 -24.30 11.38
C PRO A 198 4.66 -25.64 11.93
N PHE A 199 3.34 -25.83 12.03
CA PHE A 199 2.76 -27.12 12.42
C PHE A 199 2.93 -28.18 11.32
N MET A 200 2.76 -27.79 10.04
CA MET A 200 3.03 -28.68 8.92
C MET A 200 4.50 -29.13 8.91
N VAL A 201 5.42 -28.20 9.16
CA VAL A 201 6.86 -28.47 9.28
C VAL A 201 7.11 -29.49 10.38
N LEU A 202 6.46 -29.37 11.55
CA LEU A 202 6.59 -30.34 12.64
C LEU A 202 6.17 -31.76 12.23
N PHE A 203 5.07 -31.91 11.49
CA PHE A 203 4.66 -33.21 10.94
C PHE A 203 5.68 -33.77 9.95
N TRP A 204 6.15 -32.95 9.00
CA TRP A 204 7.13 -33.36 8.00
C TRP A 204 8.49 -33.69 8.61
N SER A 205 8.96 -32.93 9.60
CA SER A 205 10.19 -33.24 10.36
C SER A 205 10.05 -34.55 11.13
N SER A 206 8.89 -34.79 11.76
CA SER A 206 8.62 -36.04 12.48
C SER A 206 8.63 -37.25 11.55
N LEU A 207 8.08 -37.10 10.35
CA LEU A 207 8.14 -38.12 9.29
C LEU A 207 9.59 -38.41 8.86
N GLY A 208 10.42 -37.38 8.71
CA GLY A 208 11.84 -37.52 8.35
C GLY A 208 12.63 -38.29 9.42
N VAL A 209 12.45 -37.95 10.70
CA VAL A 209 13.08 -38.66 11.83
C VAL A 209 12.66 -40.13 11.85
N LEU A 210 11.35 -40.40 11.69
CA LEU A 210 10.82 -41.75 11.62
C LEU A 210 11.39 -42.53 10.42
N GLY A 211 11.53 -41.88 9.27
CA GLY A 211 12.18 -42.42 8.08
C GLY A 211 13.63 -42.83 8.36
N CYS A 212 14.43 -41.96 8.99
CA CYS A 212 15.81 -42.28 9.37
C CYS A 212 15.89 -43.49 10.31
N VAL A 213 15.03 -43.54 11.34
CA VAL A 213 14.95 -44.70 12.25
C VAL A 213 14.60 -45.97 11.48
N GLY A 214 13.65 -45.90 10.54
CA GLY A 214 13.25 -47.02 9.68
C GLY A 214 14.38 -47.52 8.76
N VAL A 215 15.13 -46.62 8.12
CA VAL A 215 16.28 -46.98 7.27
C VAL A 215 17.36 -47.74 8.06
N VAL A 216 17.64 -47.31 9.29
CA VAL A 216 18.65 -47.92 10.16
C VAL A 216 18.16 -49.26 10.73
N SER A 217 16.92 -49.32 11.20
CA SER A 217 16.39 -50.44 11.98
C SER A 217 15.92 -51.61 11.11
N GLU A 218 15.50 -51.35 9.88
CA GLU A 218 14.90 -52.37 9.02
C GLU A 218 15.96 -53.22 8.33
N LYS A 219 15.73 -54.53 8.18
CA LYS A 219 16.69 -55.44 7.53
C LYS A 219 16.42 -55.63 6.04
N LYS A 220 15.15 -55.53 5.61
CA LYS A 220 14.76 -55.77 4.21
C LYS A 220 15.04 -54.54 3.35
N LYS A 221 15.76 -54.73 2.23
CA LYS A 221 16.14 -53.68 1.28
C LYS A 221 14.94 -52.88 0.78
N ASP A 222 13.85 -53.54 0.42
CA ASP A 222 12.66 -52.88 -0.13
C ASP A 222 11.98 -51.95 0.88
N ARG A 223 12.00 -52.32 2.16
CA ARG A 223 11.41 -51.49 3.23
C ARG A 223 12.33 -50.32 3.58
N LYS A 224 13.66 -50.52 3.56
CA LYS A 224 14.62 -49.40 3.63
C LYS A 224 14.39 -48.38 2.53
N LEU A 225 14.06 -48.83 1.32
CA LEU A 225 13.75 -47.94 0.19
C LEU A 225 12.51 -47.10 0.47
N VAL A 226 11.43 -47.70 1.00
CA VAL A 226 10.23 -46.94 1.42
C VAL A 226 10.58 -45.86 2.44
N PHE A 227 11.33 -46.20 3.49
CA PHE A 227 11.75 -45.21 4.49
C PHE A 227 12.69 -44.15 3.92
N GLY A 228 13.56 -44.51 2.97
CA GLY A 228 14.42 -43.55 2.26
C GLY A 228 13.61 -42.54 1.45
N VAL A 229 12.54 -42.97 0.78
CA VAL A 229 11.61 -42.06 0.09
C VAL A 229 10.95 -41.10 1.08
N LEU A 230 10.48 -41.58 2.23
CA LEU A 230 9.88 -40.71 3.26
C LEU A 230 10.87 -39.65 3.77
N VAL A 231 12.15 -40.00 3.93
CA VAL A 231 13.21 -39.03 4.28
C VAL A 231 13.36 -37.97 3.19
N VAL A 232 13.39 -38.37 1.91
CA VAL A 232 13.51 -37.42 0.79
C VAL A 232 12.32 -36.45 0.75
N LEU A 233 11.09 -36.95 0.89
CA LEU A 233 9.89 -36.09 0.92
C LEU A 233 9.92 -35.10 2.07
N SER A 234 10.35 -35.54 3.26
CA SER A 234 10.54 -34.66 4.42
C SER A 234 11.56 -33.56 4.15
N ILE A 235 12.71 -33.91 3.55
CA ILE A 235 13.77 -32.94 3.20
C ILE A 235 13.26 -31.92 2.18
N LEU A 236 12.45 -32.32 1.20
CA LEU A 236 11.89 -31.38 0.23
C LEU A 236 11.00 -30.34 0.93
N PHE A 237 10.04 -30.78 1.75
CA PHE A 237 9.15 -29.84 2.45
C PHE A 237 9.89 -28.93 3.44
N VAL A 238 10.66 -29.54 4.35
CA VAL A 238 11.38 -28.81 5.40
C VAL A 238 12.48 -27.93 4.79
N GLY A 239 13.13 -28.40 3.73
CA GLY A 239 14.16 -27.66 3.00
C GLY A 239 13.60 -26.41 2.34
N THR A 240 12.45 -26.50 1.66
CA THR A 240 11.75 -25.32 1.11
C THR A 240 11.39 -24.34 2.22
N TYR A 241 10.82 -24.82 3.33
CA TYR A 241 10.48 -23.96 4.47
C TYR A 241 11.69 -23.23 5.07
N LEU A 242 12.79 -23.95 5.30
CA LEU A 242 14.02 -23.38 5.85
C LEU A 242 14.65 -22.37 4.89
N HIS A 243 14.62 -22.66 3.58
CA HIS A 243 15.11 -21.74 2.56
C HIS A 243 14.30 -20.44 2.55
N ASP A 244 12.97 -20.51 2.48
CA ASP A 244 12.11 -19.33 2.49
C ASP A 244 12.24 -18.55 3.80
N SER A 245 12.28 -19.24 4.94
CA SER A 245 12.46 -18.61 6.25
C SER A 245 13.80 -17.88 6.35
N TRP A 246 14.85 -18.43 5.75
CA TRP A 246 16.16 -17.81 5.68
C TRP A 246 16.14 -16.57 4.77
N VAL A 247 15.53 -16.67 3.58
CA VAL A 247 15.35 -15.54 2.65
C VAL A 247 14.54 -14.42 3.31
N GLN A 248 13.42 -14.75 3.98
CA GLN A 248 12.59 -13.77 4.69
C GLN A 248 13.34 -13.06 5.80
N ARG A 249 14.07 -13.82 6.64
CA ARG A 249 14.85 -13.23 7.75
C ARG A 249 15.92 -12.27 7.23
N ASN A 250 16.64 -12.69 6.19
CA ASN A 250 17.68 -11.88 5.57
C ASN A 250 17.11 -10.64 4.85
N SER A 251 15.96 -10.79 4.21
CA SER A 251 15.23 -9.67 3.59
C SER A 251 14.77 -8.68 4.65
N ALA A 252 14.19 -9.16 5.76
CA ALA A 252 13.74 -8.31 6.88
C ALA A 252 14.90 -7.54 7.53
N GLU A 253 16.06 -8.19 7.73
CA GLU A 253 17.27 -7.52 8.19
C GLU A 253 17.73 -6.44 7.20
N GLY A 254 17.71 -6.75 5.89
CA GLY A 254 18.02 -5.79 4.84
C GLY A 254 17.05 -4.59 4.80
N ILE A 255 15.75 -4.84 4.91
CA ILE A 255 14.73 -3.78 4.97
C ILE A 255 14.91 -2.91 6.20
N SER A 256 15.16 -3.50 7.38
CA SER A 256 15.43 -2.73 8.60
C SER A 256 16.66 -1.82 8.46
N MET A 257 17.67 -2.24 7.70
CA MET A 257 18.83 -1.38 7.40
C MET A 257 18.44 -0.17 6.54
N ILE A 258 17.51 -0.35 5.60
CA ILE A 258 17.05 0.71 4.69
C ILE A 258 16.08 1.66 5.39
N GLU A 259 15.18 1.14 6.24
CA GLU A 259 14.25 1.94 7.04
C GLU A 259 15.00 2.93 7.97
N LYS A 260 16.21 2.58 8.42
CA LYS A 260 17.07 3.48 9.20
C LYS A 260 17.61 4.68 8.41
N LEU A 261 17.50 4.68 7.08
CA LEU A 261 17.85 5.84 6.25
C LEU A 261 16.79 6.94 6.30
N ASN A 262 15.64 6.69 6.91
CA ASN A 262 14.52 7.63 6.92
C ASN A 262 14.94 8.97 7.54
N GLY A 263 15.12 9.96 6.68
CA GLY A 263 15.50 11.32 7.05
C GLY A 263 14.40 12.33 6.74
N SER A 264 14.51 13.51 7.35
CA SER A 264 13.73 14.68 6.96
C SER A 264 14.19 15.15 5.58
N VAL A 265 13.46 14.81 4.53
CA VAL A 265 13.73 15.28 3.17
C VAL A 265 12.59 16.20 2.73
N THR A 266 12.95 17.44 2.40
CA THR A 266 12.05 18.33 1.67
C THR A 266 12.04 17.87 0.21
N LEU A 267 10.99 17.16 -0.17
CA LEU A 267 10.78 16.79 -1.57
C LEU A 267 10.38 18.04 -2.33
N GLN A 268 11.23 18.45 -3.25
CA GLN A 268 10.97 19.57 -4.12
C GLN A 268 10.50 19.04 -5.48
N ASP A 269 9.58 19.75 -6.11
CA ASP A 269 9.10 19.39 -7.44
C ASP A 269 10.25 19.38 -8.46
N SER A 270 10.18 18.44 -9.39
CA SER A 270 11.18 18.27 -10.43
C SER A 270 10.52 17.84 -11.72
N ALA A 271 10.99 18.36 -12.84
CA ALA A 271 10.55 17.89 -14.15
C ALA A 271 11.23 16.56 -14.53
N ASN A 272 12.23 16.12 -13.77
CA ASN A 272 13.05 14.96 -14.05
C ASN A 272 12.82 13.91 -12.96
N PHE A 273 12.47 12.70 -13.35
CA PHE A 273 12.19 11.61 -12.41
C PHE A 273 13.06 10.40 -12.72
N GLY A 274 13.85 9.99 -11.73
CA GLY A 274 14.53 8.70 -11.73
C GLY A 274 13.72 7.69 -10.93
N ILE A 275 13.41 6.53 -11.53
CA ILE A 275 12.73 5.43 -10.86
C ILE A 275 13.69 4.24 -10.78
N LEU A 276 14.00 3.79 -9.57
CA LEU A 276 14.86 2.64 -9.33
C LEU A 276 14.04 1.50 -8.71
N TYR A 277 13.99 0.35 -9.38
CA TYR A 277 13.38 -0.86 -8.82
C TYR A 277 14.47 -1.77 -8.24
N VAL A 278 14.34 -2.10 -6.97
CA VAL A 278 15.30 -2.93 -6.22
C VAL A 278 14.57 -4.13 -5.61
N THR A 279 15.15 -5.32 -5.76
CA THR A 279 14.72 -6.49 -5.00
C THR A 279 15.75 -6.80 -3.91
N VAL A 280 15.31 -6.71 -2.65
CA VAL A 280 16.16 -7.01 -1.49
C VAL A 280 15.85 -8.41 -1.00
N ASP A 281 16.80 -9.32 -1.24
CA ASP A 281 16.77 -10.72 -0.79
C ASP A 281 17.81 -11.00 0.32
N SER A 282 18.65 -10.01 0.63
CA SER A 282 19.78 -10.16 1.54
C SER A 282 20.27 -8.82 2.10
N PRO A 283 20.90 -8.83 3.31
CA PRO A 283 21.54 -7.64 3.87
C PRO A 283 22.64 -7.07 2.97
N LYS A 284 23.31 -7.92 2.17
CA LYS A 284 24.34 -7.51 1.23
C LYS A 284 23.77 -6.62 0.11
N LYS A 285 22.60 -6.97 -0.46
CA LYS A 285 21.93 -6.12 -1.46
C LYS A 285 21.41 -4.82 -0.86
N ALA A 286 20.84 -4.88 0.34
CA ALA A 286 20.42 -3.69 1.07
C ALA A 286 21.61 -2.74 1.33
N LYS A 287 22.74 -3.27 1.79
CA LYS A 287 23.97 -2.50 1.97
C LYS A 287 24.48 -1.90 0.67
N ALA A 288 24.44 -2.63 -0.44
CA ALA A 288 24.84 -2.08 -1.73
C ALA A 288 23.96 -0.89 -2.16
N LEU A 289 22.65 -0.92 -1.88
CA LEU A 289 21.77 0.23 -2.09
C LEU A 289 22.18 1.41 -1.19
N VAL A 290 22.39 1.15 0.10
CA VAL A 290 22.82 2.17 1.08
C VAL A 290 24.12 2.82 0.63
N ASP A 291 25.12 2.03 0.23
CA ASP A 291 26.42 2.50 -0.22
C ASP A 291 26.29 3.41 -1.45
N VAL A 292 25.43 3.07 -2.42
CA VAL A 292 25.12 3.93 -3.58
C VAL A 292 24.45 5.23 -3.15
N LEU A 293 23.46 5.19 -2.25
CA LEU A 293 22.80 6.41 -1.78
C LEU A 293 23.78 7.33 -1.03
N MET A 294 24.68 6.76 -0.22
CA MET A 294 25.73 7.50 0.48
C MET A 294 26.76 8.09 -0.48
N GLU A 295 27.22 7.34 -1.49
CA GLU A 295 28.19 7.80 -2.49
C GLU A 295 27.71 9.08 -3.19
N PHE A 296 26.40 9.17 -3.46
CA PHE A 296 25.78 10.30 -4.13
C PHE A 296 25.19 11.35 -3.19
N ASN A 297 25.36 11.20 -1.87
CA ASN A 297 24.78 12.05 -0.83
C ASN A 297 23.24 12.21 -0.95
N VAL A 298 22.55 11.14 -1.32
CA VAL A 298 21.08 11.15 -1.46
C VAL A 298 20.45 10.87 -0.10
N SER A 299 19.80 11.88 0.46
CA SER A 299 18.90 11.69 1.60
C SER A 299 17.53 11.22 1.10
N VAL A 300 16.92 10.27 1.82
CA VAL A 300 15.64 9.67 1.43
C VAL A 300 14.61 9.72 2.55
N ARG A 301 13.36 9.98 2.18
CA ARG A 301 12.18 9.71 2.99
C ARG A 301 11.72 8.29 2.71
N VAL A 302 11.55 7.49 3.76
CA VAL A 302 11.10 6.10 3.65
C VAL A 302 9.62 6.03 4.00
N GLN A 303 8.84 5.43 3.11
CA GLN A 303 7.43 5.12 3.31
C GLN A 303 7.25 3.61 3.15
N ARG A 304 6.51 3.01 4.07
CA ARG A 304 6.18 1.59 4.03
C ARG A 304 4.72 1.43 3.66
N ASP A 305 4.50 0.74 2.55
CA ASP A 305 3.23 0.17 2.15
C ASP A 305 3.31 -1.36 2.38
N ASP A 306 2.21 -2.05 2.65
CA ASP A 306 2.18 -3.39 3.27
C ASP A 306 3.22 -4.38 2.68
N SER A 307 3.39 -4.38 1.36
CA SER A 307 4.35 -5.24 0.64
C SER A 307 5.56 -4.53 0.02
N LEU A 308 5.64 -3.20 0.09
CA LEU A 308 6.59 -2.40 -0.68
C LEU A 308 7.19 -1.27 0.18
N LEU A 309 8.51 -1.13 0.14
CA LEU A 309 9.16 0.06 0.68
C LEU A 309 9.37 1.07 -0.46
N LYS A 310 8.84 2.27 -0.28
CA LYS A 310 9.04 3.40 -1.20
C LYS A 310 10.01 4.38 -0.57
N LEU A 311 11.11 4.68 -1.24
CA LEU A 311 12.02 5.74 -0.86
C LEU A 311 11.89 6.90 -1.83
N GLU A 312 11.87 8.11 -1.31
CA GLU A 312 11.83 9.33 -2.12
C GLU A 312 12.97 10.25 -1.73
N GLY A 313 13.72 10.73 -2.72
CA GLY A 313 14.84 11.65 -2.51
C GLY A 313 15.03 12.58 -3.69
N THR A 314 16.08 13.40 -3.60
CA THR A 314 16.47 14.34 -4.65
C THR A 314 17.91 14.09 -5.05
N LEU A 315 18.19 14.13 -6.34
CA LEU A 315 19.52 13.95 -6.91
C LEU A 315 19.85 15.15 -7.82
N PRO A 316 21.06 15.74 -7.74
CA PRO A 316 21.49 16.73 -8.73
C PRO A 316 21.47 16.14 -10.14
N LEU A 317 20.92 16.88 -11.11
CA LEU A 317 20.72 16.37 -12.46
C LEU A 317 22.04 15.98 -13.15
N GLU A 318 23.11 16.73 -12.88
CA GLU A 318 24.48 16.44 -13.35
C GLU A 318 25.03 15.09 -12.86
N LYS A 319 24.51 14.56 -11.75
CA LYS A 319 24.93 13.26 -11.19
C LYS A 319 24.07 12.09 -11.67
N LEU A 320 23.01 12.36 -12.42
CA LEU A 320 22.02 11.37 -12.82
C LEU A 320 22.62 10.19 -13.59
N ASP A 321 23.47 10.46 -14.57
CA ASP A 321 24.07 9.39 -15.40
C ASP A 321 25.02 8.50 -14.60
N ALA A 322 25.83 9.10 -13.73
CA ALA A 322 26.73 8.37 -12.83
C ALA A 322 25.94 7.55 -11.79
N PHE A 323 24.87 8.12 -11.24
CA PHE A 323 23.98 7.41 -10.32
C PHE A 323 23.30 6.22 -11.03
N ARG A 324 22.80 6.43 -12.26
CA ARG A 324 22.21 5.37 -13.08
C ARG A 324 23.20 4.22 -13.24
N GLU A 325 24.44 4.50 -13.63
CA GLU A 325 25.46 3.47 -13.80
C GLU A 325 25.76 2.72 -12.49
N ALA A 326 25.95 3.43 -11.38
CA ALA A 326 26.18 2.82 -10.07
C ALA A 326 25.00 1.94 -9.61
N SER A 327 23.77 2.39 -9.87
CA SER A 327 22.54 1.70 -9.46
C SER A 327 22.27 0.38 -10.20
N THR A 328 22.88 0.16 -11.39
CA THR A 328 22.72 -1.08 -12.16
C THR A 328 23.15 -2.35 -11.41
N LYS A 329 24.04 -2.20 -10.43
CA LYS A 329 24.51 -3.31 -9.58
C LYS A 329 23.47 -3.73 -8.53
N VAL A 330 22.46 -2.90 -8.30
CA VAL A 330 21.49 -3.03 -7.21
C VAL A 330 20.08 -3.24 -7.76
N GLY A 331 19.76 -2.65 -8.92
CA GLY A 331 18.41 -2.70 -9.49
C GLY A 331 18.32 -2.19 -10.92
N SER A 332 17.09 -1.98 -11.38
CA SER A 332 16.79 -1.44 -12.70
C SER A 332 16.35 0.03 -12.60
N PHE A 333 17.07 0.91 -13.29
CA PHE A 333 16.84 2.36 -13.26
C PHE A 333 16.17 2.84 -14.56
N TYR A 334 15.12 3.64 -14.40
CA TYR A 334 14.37 4.28 -15.48
C TYR A 334 14.38 5.78 -15.28
N PHE A 335 14.47 6.54 -16.37
CA PHE A 335 14.47 8.00 -16.34
C PHE A 335 13.33 8.55 -17.17
N HIS A 336 12.60 9.49 -16.59
CA HIS A 336 11.53 10.22 -17.24
C HIS A 336 11.83 11.72 -17.20
N ASN A 337 11.73 12.36 -18.35
CA ASN A 337 11.90 13.80 -18.49
C ASN A 337 10.57 14.43 -18.92
N GLN A 338 9.99 15.21 -18.03
CA GLN A 338 8.75 15.97 -18.21
C GLN A 338 9.01 17.48 -18.42
N SER A 339 10.25 17.87 -18.71
CA SER A 339 10.65 19.28 -18.94
C SER A 339 9.77 20.00 -19.96
N ARG A 340 9.23 19.28 -20.96
CA ARG A 340 8.31 19.86 -21.94
C ARG A 340 7.07 20.48 -21.30
N PHE A 341 6.48 19.82 -20.29
CA PHE A 341 5.31 20.37 -19.58
C PHE A 341 5.68 21.64 -18.81
N TYR A 342 6.86 21.65 -18.19
CA TYR A 342 7.35 22.81 -17.43
C TYR A 342 7.68 24.01 -18.31
N VAL A 343 8.15 23.80 -19.55
CA VAL A 343 8.39 24.88 -20.53
C VAL A 343 7.10 25.64 -20.82
N GLU A 344 5.98 24.95 -20.99
CA GLU A 344 4.68 25.58 -21.27
C GLU A 344 4.24 26.50 -20.11
N PHE A 345 4.45 26.08 -18.85
CA PHE A 345 4.19 26.93 -17.68
C PHE A 345 5.14 28.14 -17.60
N LEU A 346 6.44 27.94 -17.85
CA LEU A 346 7.42 29.02 -17.87
C LEU A 346 7.09 30.09 -18.92
N GLU A 347 6.71 29.67 -20.12
CA GLU A 347 6.29 30.60 -21.17
C GLU A 347 5.01 31.34 -20.80
N ARG A 348 4.07 30.66 -20.12
CA ARG A 348 2.83 31.28 -19.62
C ARG A 348 3.12 32.39 -18.59
N TYR A 349 3.91 32.10 -17.56
CA TYR A 349 4.27 33.08 -16.54
C TYR A 349 5.07 34.27 -17.09
N ARG A 350 6.04 34.01 -17.98
CA ARG A 350 6.82 35.09 -18.62
C ARG A 350 5.94 36.01 -19.44
N ARG A 351 5.06 35.43 -20.26
CA ARG A 351 4.12 36.19 -21.08
C ARG A 351 3.16 37.02 -20.23
N GLU A 352 2.66 36.44 -19.14
CA GLU A 352 1.82 37.16 -18.18
C GLU A 352 2.55 38.34 -17.56
N ASN A 353 3.78 38.14 -17.08
CA ASN A 353 4.60 39.21 -16.50
C ASN A 353 4.89 40.32 -17.50
N ASP A 354 5.17 39.97 -18.77
CA ASP A 354 5.42 40.96 -19.83
C ASP A 354 4.18 41.82 -20.10
N ILE A 355 2.98 41.22 -20.14
CA ILE A 355 1.72 41.95 -20.32
C ILE A 355 1.47 42.86 -19.11
N ILE A 356 1.55 42.32 -17.89
CA ILE A 356 1.30 43.09 -16.65
C ILE A 356 2.24 44.29 -16.58
N ARG A 357 3.56 44.09 -16.72
CA ARG A 357 4.56 45.17 -16.62
C ARG A 357 4.37 46.25 -17.67
N THR A 358 3.97 45.88 -18.88
CA THR A 358 3.76 46.84 -19.98
C THR A 358 2.63 47.81 -19.68
N HIS A 359 1.56 47.34 -19.04
CA HIS A 359 0.32 48.12 -18.84
C HIS A 359 0.07 48.54 -17.39
N LEU A 360 0.97 48.19 -16.46
CA LEU A 360 0.84 48.43 -15.01
C LEU A 360 0.59 49.90 -14.63
N THR A 361 1.15 50.83 -15.40
CA THR A 361 1.00 52.28 -15.15
C THR A 361 -0.35 52.85 -15.58
N GLU A 362 -1.10 52.12 -16.40
CA GLU A 362 -2.44 52.51 -16.89
C GLU A 362 -3.56 52.13 -15.91
N LEU A 363 -3.23 51.40 -14.83
CA LEU A 363 -4.16 50.87 -13.85
C LEU A 363 -4.28 51.73 -12.59
N SER A 364 -5.38 51.53 -11.86
CA SER A 364 -5.63 52.07 -10.53
C SER A 364 -4.56 51.64 -9.52
N PRO A 365 -4.33 52.43 -8.45
CA PRO A 365 -3.34 52.08 -7.42
C PRO A 365 -3.58 50.71 -6.76
N GLU A 366 -4.85 50.34 -6.52
CA GLU A 366 -5.23 49.08 -5.87
C GLU A 366 -4.94 47.87 -6.78
N SER A 367 -5.30 47.95 -8.06
CA SER A 367 -5.00 46.89 -9.04
C SER A 367 -3.50 46.78 -9.32
N ARG A 368 -2.77 47.91 -9.25
CA ARG A 368 -1.31 47.92 -9.39
C ARG A 368 -0.63 47.14 -8.27
N GLU A 369 -0.96 47.44 -7.01
CA GLU A 369 -0.40 46.73 -5.85
C GLU A 369 -0.66 45.22 -5.95
N THR A 370 -1.90 44.84 -6.31
CA THR A 370 -2.29 43.43 -6.50
C THR A 370 -1.48 42.74 -7.61
N LEU A 371 -1.30 43.39 -8.76
CA LEU A 371 -0.56 42.79 -9.87
C LEU A 371 0.95 42.82 -9.66
N GLU A 372 1.47 43.72 -8.82
CA GLU A 372 2.86 43.69 -8.35
C GLU A 372 3.10 42.45 -7.47
N GLU A 373 2.18 42.13 -6.54
CA GLU A 373 2.23 40.87 -5.78
C GLU A 373 2.25 39.64 -6.71
N VAL A 374 1.40 39.62 -7.74
CA VAL A 374 1.38 38.54 -8.74
C VAL A 374 2.68 38.45 -9.54
N LEU A 375 3.31 39.58 -9.88
CA LEU A 375 4.61 39.58 -10.58
C LEU A 375 5.69 38.90 -9.71
N GLU A 376 5.73 39.21 -8.41
CA GLU A 376 6.66 38.60 -7.46
C GLU A 376 6.42 37.09 -7.34
N GLU A 377 5.17 36.66 -7.16
CA GLU A 377 4.80 35.23 -7.11
C GLU A 377 5.17 34.47 -8.41
N ASN A 378 4.98 35.12 -9.57
CA ASN A 378 5.34 34.55 -10.86
C ASN A 378 6.86 34.47 -11.04
N GLU A 379 7.63 35.44 -10.57
CA GLU A 379 9.10 35.41 -10.60
C GLU A 379 9.65 34.26 -9.76
N ASP A 380 9.15 34.10 -8.53
CA ASP A 380 9.47 32.99 -7.66
C ASP A 380 9.11 31.63 -8.30
N SER A 381 7.94 31.55 -8.94
CA SER A 381 7.50 30.36 -9.67
C SER A 381 8.42 30.06 -10.86
N ILE A 382 8.83 31.07 -11.64
CA ILE A 382 9.76 30.92 -12.75
C ILE A 382 11.12 30.41 -12.27
N GLU A 383 11.67 30.98 -11.19
CA GLU A 383 12.92 30.52 -10.62
C GLU A 383 12.81 29.04 -10.19
N ASN A 384 11.78 28.71 -9.40
CA ASN A 384 11.53 27.36 -8.92
C ASN A 384 11.37 26.33 -10.05
N LEU A 385 10.63 26.67 -11.11
CA LEU A 385 10.45 25.79 -12.28
C LEU A 385 11.77 25.60 -13.05
N ASN A 386 12.58 26.65 -13.22
CA ASN A 386 13.89 26.53 -13.86
C ASN A 386 14.84 25.65 -13.04
N GLU A 387 14.82 25.76 -11.71
CA GLU A 387 15.58 24.86 -10.85
C GLU A 387 15.10 23.41 -10.96
N ALA A 388 13.78 23.21 -10.92
CA ALA A 388 13.13 21.90 -11.05
C ALA A 388 13.47 21.19 -12.36
N MET A 389 13.65 21.95 -13.45
CA MET A 389 14.03 21.42 -14.77
C MET A 389 15.52 21.16 -14.93
N ASN A 390 16.38 22.04 -14.42
CA ASN A 390 17.79 22.07 -14.83
C ASN A 390 18.77 21.60 -13.75
N LYS A 391 18.39 21.67 -12.47
CA LYS A 391 19.33 21.43 -11.36
C LYS A 391 19.11 20.09 -10.67
N ARG A 392 17.88 19.58 -10.64
CA ARG A 392 17.52 18.40 -9.84
C ARG A 392 16.68 17.39 -10.59
N ALA A 393 16.76 16.14 -10.14
CA ALA A 393 15.87 15.04 -10.46
C ALA A 393 15.28 14.48 -9.15
N ARG A 394 13.98 14.22 -9.15
CA ARG A 394 13.33 13.47 -8.08
C ARG A 394 13.65 11.99 -8.26
N LEU A 395 14.13 11.35 -7.21
CA LEU A 395 14.41 9.93 -7.17
C LEU A 395 13.29 9.22 -6.42
N ILE A 396 12.71 8.20 -7.04
CA ILE A 396 11.73 7.29 -6.45
C ILE A 396 12.32 5.89 -6.51
N ILE A 397 12.52 5.25 -5.37
CA ILE A 397 13.06 3.89 -5.30
C ILE A 397 11.98 2.99 -4.74
N PHE A 398 11.61 1.99 -5.52
CA PHE A 398 10.67 0.96 -5.11
C PHE A 398 11.44 -0.30 -4.72
N ILE A 399 11.23 -0.75 -3.50
CA ILE A 399 11.91 -1.90 -2.95
C ILE A 399 10.88 -3.00 -2.73
N SER A 400 11.01 -4.05 -3.52
CA SER A 400 10.29 -5.29 -3.31
C SER A 400 11.08 -6.20 -2.37
N THR A 401 10.37 -6.80 -1.43
CA THR A 401 10.89 -7.97 -0.73
C THR A 401 10.61 -9.19 -1.59
N SER A 402 11.44 -10.23 -1.44
CA SER A 402 11.13 -11.52 -2.05
C SER A 402 9.79 -12.00 -1.47
N SER A 403 8.75 -12.08 -2.30
CA SER A 403 7.42 -12.47 -1.83
C SER A 403 7.52 -13.85 -1.17
N PRO A 404 7.22 -13.97 0.13
CA PRO A 404 7.26 -15.26 0.79
C PRO A 404 6.23 -16.20 0.16
N SER A 405 6.55 -17.49 0.06
CA SER A 405 5.53 -18.48 -0.30
C SER A 405 4.35 -18.37 0.66
N THR A 406 3.14 -18.30 0.12
CA THR A 406 1.93 -18.15 0.93
C THR A 406 1.67 -19.42 1.75
N PRO A 407 0.95 -19.33 2.88
CA PRO A 407 0.54 -20.52 3.63
C PRO A 407 -0.22 -21.54 2.76
N GLU A 408 -1.00 -21.07 1.79
CA GLU A 408 -1.70 -21.89 0.80
C GLU A 408 -0.74 -22.65 -0.12
N ALA A 409 0.36 -22.02 -0.56
CA ALA A 409 1.38 -22.68 -1.37
C ALA A 409 2.08 -23.82 -0.60
N TYR A 410 2.33 -23.62 0.70
CA TYR A 410 2.84 -24.68 1.58
C TYR A 410 1.84 -25.81 1.78
N HIS A 411 0.55 -25.48 1.93
CA HIS A 411 -0.50 -26.49 2.04
C HIS A 411 -0.59 -27.36 0.78
N ASP A 412 -0.57 -26.74 -0.41
CA ASP A 412 -0.58 -27.45 -1.69
C ASP A 412 0.68 -28.33 -1.88
N LEU A 413 1.86 -27.81 -1.52
CA LEU A 413 3.09 -28.61 -1.51
C LEU A 413 2.98 -29.80 -0.55
N SER A 414 2.46 -29.59 0.66
CA SER A 414 2.22 -30.63 1.66
C SER A 414 1.29 -31.71 1.09
N ALA A 415 0.17 -31.31 0.48
CA ALA A 415 -0.80 -32.23 -0.11
C ALA A 415 -0.20 -33.08 -1.24
N LYS A 416 0.59 -32.47 -2.15
CA LYS A 416 1.27 -33.18 -3.24
C LYS A 416 2.29 -34.19 -2.72
N LEU A 417 3.12 -33.81 -1.76
CA LEU A 417 4.10 -34.72 -1.15
C LEU A 417 3.41 -35.81 -0.33
N ALA A 418 2.31 -35.47 0.35
CA ALA A 418 1.52 -36.40 1.15
C ALA A 418 0.90 -37.50 0.28
N PHE A 419 0.35 -37.15 -0.89
CA PHE A 419 -0.15 -38.11 -1.86
C PHE A 419 0.90 -39.19 -2.16
N ILE A 420 2.12 -38.78 -2.54
CA ILE A 420 3.23 -39.70 -2.81
C ILE A 420 3.56 -40.52 -1.55
N GLY A 421 3.70 -39.85 -0.39
CA GLY A 421 4.05 -40.48 0.87
C GLY A 421 3.07 -41.57 1.30
N VAL A 422 1.76 -41.34 1.14
CA VAL A 422 0.70 -42.31 1.49
C VAL A 422 0.83 -43.58 0.64
N PHE A 423 1.05 -43.47 -0.67
CA PHE A 423 1.23 -44.65 -1.54
C PHE A 423 2.39 -45.53 -1.07
N PHE A 424 3.52 -44.92 -0.77
CA PHE A 424 4.70 -45.66 -0.30
C PHE A 424 4.50 -46.26 1.10
N ALA A 425 3.90 -45.50 2.03
CA ALA A 425 3.64 -45.97 3.39
C ALA A 425 2.60 -47.12 3.43
N LEU A 426 1.52 -47.01 2.66
CA LEU A 426 0.52 -48.08 2.53
C LEU A 426 1.10 -49.31 1.84
N GLY A 427 1.88 -49.15 0.76
CA GLY A 427 2.55 -50.27 0.09
C GLY A 427 3.51 -51.00 1.05
N GLY A 428 4.24 -50.25 1.87
CA GLY A 428 5.08 -50.81 2.94
C GLY A 428 4.28 -51.55 4.01
N LEU A 429 3.16 -50.97 4.46
CA LEU A 429 2.27 -51.56 5.46
C LEU A 429 1.64 -52.87 4.96
N VAL A 430 1.07 -52.89 3.75
CA VAL A 430 0.48 -54.08 3.14
C VAL A 430 1.53 -55.19 3.01
N LYS A 431 2.73 -54.85 2.54
CA LYS A 431 3.82 -55.82 2.46
C LYS A 431 4.25 -56.37 3.83
N CYS A 432 4.22 -55.53 4.88
CA CYS A 432 4.44 -55.98 6.25
C CYS A 432 3.36 -56.98 6.72
N LEU A 433 2.09 -56.74 6.39
CA LEU A 433 0.99 -57.63 6.77
C LEU A 433 1.03 -58.96 6.00
N VAL A 434 1.28 -58.92 4.69
CA VAL A 434 1.36 -60.12 3.83
C VAL A 434 2.58 -60.99 4.17
N ASP A 435 3.74 -60.38 4.45
CA ASP A 435 4.93 -61.11 4.90
C ASP A 435 4.70 -61.83 6.24
N ASP A 436 3.82 -61.31 7.09
CA ASP A 436 3.50 -61.88 8.40
C ASP A 436 2.52 -63.06 8.27
N GLU A 437 1.56 -63.00 7.34
CA GLU A 437 0.68 -64.13 7.00
C GLU A 437 1.43 -65.30 6.37
N ARG A 438 2.44 -65.06 5.53
CA ARG A 438 3.25 -66.14 4.92
C ARG A 438 4.20 -66.85 5.90
N ASN A 439 4.49 -66.24 7.05
CA ASN A 439 5.40 -66.78 8.06
C ASN A 439 4.66 -67.35 9.30
N ARG A 440 3.32 -67.31 9.30
CA ARG A 440 2.45 -68.06 10.21
C ARG A 440 2.05 -69.37 9.57
#